data_AF-A0A7S1EBX2-F1
#
_entry.id   AF-A0A7S1EBX2-F1
#
_cell.length_a   1.000
_cell.length_b   1.000
_cell.length_c   1.000
_cell.angle_alpha   90.00
_cell.angle_beta   90.00
_cell.angle_gamma   90.00
#
_symmetry.space_group_name_H-M   'P 1'
#
loop_
_entity.id
_entity.type
_entity.pdbx_description
1 polymer ?
#
loop_
_entity_poly.entity_id
_entity_poly.type
_entity_poly.pdbx_seq_one_letter_code
_entity_poly.pdbx_strand_id
1 'polypeptide(L)'
;AVLLLKVFLAEVKPSVREVMEDLMVDTAHLLAEIAVDELAAGTPAADGPLATQLQRYVGREIDVPIWGLHKQSLSLRIYVTDATGHVVLDSGQPSAVGQDYSQWRDVALTLRGQYGARSTRSAADDRSTILVVAAPVRKN
;
A
#
# COMPACT_ATOMS: atom_id res chain seq x y z
N ALA A 1 2.13 10.44 9.57
CA ALA A 1 2.33 9.77 8.27
C ALA A 1 1.17 8.83 7.97
N VAL A 2 1.05 8.33 6.74
CA VAL A 2 0.03 7.35 6.32
C VAL A 2 0.73 6.23 5.56
N LEU A 3 0.36 4.97 5.81
CA LEU A 3 0.83 3.82 5.05
C LEU A 3 -0.29 3.28 4.15
N LEU A 4 0.05 2.93 2.90
CA LEU A 4 -0.91 2.47 1.90
C LEU A 4 -0.51 1.13 1.27
N LEU A 5 -1.52 0.35 0.92
CA LEU A 5 -1.39 -0.97 0.30
C LEU A 5 -2.15 -1.00 -1.03
N LYS A 6 -1.55 -1.56 -2.09
CA LYS A 6 -2.14 -1.63 -3.44
C LYS A 6 -2.15 -3.07 -3.99
N VAL A 7 -3.29 -3.50 -4.55
CA VAL A 7 -3.45 -4.81 -5.22
C VAL A 7 -4.18 -4.64 -6.57
N PHE A 8 -3.77 -5.42 -7.58
CA PHE A 8 -4.45 -5.54 -8.87
C PHE A 8 -5.48 -6.68 -8.83
N LEU A 9 -6.72 -6.41 -9.21
CA LEU A 9 -7.79 -7.40 -9.31
C LEU A 9 -8.28 -7.47 -10.77
N ALA A 10 -8.35 -8.66 -11.37
CA ALA A 10 -9.16 -8.90 -12.57
C ALA A 10 -10.67 -8.77 -12.23
N GLU A 11 -11.58 -8.88 -13.19
CA GLU A 11 -13.03 -8.74 -12.94
C GLU A 11 -13.51 -9.76 -11.87
N VAL A 12 -13.72 -9.31 -10.63
CA VAL A 12 -14.13 -10.19 -9.52
C VAL A 12 -15.55 -9.87 -9.08
N LYS A 13 -16.32 -10.93 -8.80
CA LYS A 13 -17.66 -10.82 -8.22
C LYS A 13 -17.60 -9.94 -6.95
N PRO A 14 -18.62 -9.09 -6.68
CA PRO A 14 -18.60 -8.13 -5.56
C PRO A 14 -18.14 -8.71 -4.22
N SER A 15 -18.57 -9.93 -3.88
CA SER A 15 -18.21 -10.60 -2.63
C SER A 15 -16.70 -10.87 -2.47
N VAL A 16 -15.95 -11.10 -3.55
CA VAL A 16 -14.50 -11.31 -3.45
C VAL A 16 -13.78 -9.99 -3.21
N ARG A 17 -14.28 -8.91 -3.81
CA ARG A 17 -13.71 -7.58 -3.60
C ARG A 17 -13.86 -7.14 -2.14
N GLU A 18 -15.00 -7.43 -1.52
CA GLU A 18 -15.24 -7.17 -0.10
C GLU A 18 -14.23 -7.90 0.79
N VAL A 19 -14.02 -9.21 0.56
CA VAL A 19 -13.01 -10.00 1.29
C VAL A 19 -11.59 -9.48 1.09
N MET A 20 -11.27 -9.04 -0.13
CA MET A 20 -9.96 -8.45 -0.43
C MET A 20 -9.77 -7.10 0.27
N GLU A 21 -10.82 -6.27 0.31
CA GLU A 21 -10.79 -4.98 1.01
C GLU A 21 -10.58 -5.17 2.51
N ASP A 22 -11.30 -6.10 3.13
CA ASP A 22 -11.16 -6.48 4.54
C ASP A 22 -9.72 -6.93 4.88
N LEU A 23 -9.16 -7.86 4.10
CA LEU A 23 -7.77 -8.30 4.29
C LEU A 23 -6.76 -7.16 4.11
N MET A 24 -7.01 -6.25 3.16
CA MET A 24 -6.16 -5.09 2.92
C MET A 24 -6.24 -4.06 4.06
N VAL A 25 -7.39 -3.92 4.72
CA VAL A 25 -7.54 -3.10 5.93
C VAL A 25 -6.64 -3.63 7.03
N ASP A 26 -6.75 -4.92 7.37
CA ASP A 26 -5.92 -5.55 8.40
C ASP A 26 -4.43 -5.41 8.08
N THR A 27 -4.06 -5.68 6.82
CA THR A 27 -2.66 -5.60 6.38
C THR A 27 -2.13 -4.17 6.46
N ALA A 28 -2.92 -3.16 6.08
CA ALA A 28 -2.51 -1.75 6.15
C ALA A 28 -2.31 -1.30 7.61
N HIS A 29 -3.21 -1.69 8.51
CA HIS A 29 -3.08 -1.38 9.94
C HIS A 29 -1.87 -2.08 10.59
N LEU A 30 -1.64 -3.36 10.28
CA LEU A 30 -0.47 -4.09 10.78
C LEU A 30 0.84 -3.43 10.34
N LEU A 31 0.95 -3.12 9.06
CA LEU A 31 2.16 -2.49 8.54
C LEU A 31 2.31 -1.05 9.06
N ALA A 32 1.21 -0.33 9.33
CA ALA A 32 1.25 0.99 9.94
C ALA A 32 1.86 0.93 11.35
N GLU A 33 1.51 -0.09 12.14
CA GLU A 33 2.09 -0.33 13.46
C GLU A 33 3.60 -0.59 13.38
N ILE A 34 4.04 -1.43 12.44
CA ILE A 34 5.46 -1.73 12.21
C ILE A 34 6.26 -0.46 11.86
N ALA A 35 5.63 0.49 11.16
CA ALA A 35 6.29 1.70 10.69
C ALA A 35 6.28 2.87 11.70
N VAL A 36 5.60 2.74 12.86
CA VAL A 36 5.39 3.84 13.81
C VAL A 36 6.70 4.46 14.27
N ASP A 37 7.66 3.66 14.75
CA ASP A 37 8.86 4.21 15.38
C ASP A 37 9.74 4.98 14.38
N GLU A 38 9.91 4.46 13.17
CA GLU A 38 10.73 5.11 12.13
C GLU A 38 10.04 6.38 11.61
N LEU A 39 8.72 6.37 11.42
CA LEU A 39 7.96 7.54 10.98
C LEU A 39 7.75 8.59 12.08
N ALA A 40 7.82 8.20 13.36
CA ALA A 40 7.80 9.12 14.48
C ALA A 40 9.12 9.88 14.62
N ALA A 41 10.24 9.30 14.16
CA ALA A 41 11.54 9.96 14.11
C ALA A 41 11.67 11.00 12.98
N GLY A 42 10.72 11.03 12.04
CA GLY A 42 10.64 11.99 10.95
C GLY A 42 10.40 11.33 9.60
N THR A 43 10.90 11.96 8.54
CA THR A 43 10.88 11.37 7.20
C THR A 43 11.82 10.15 7.18
N PRO A 44 11.35 8.96 6.73
CA PRO A 44 12.21 7.79 6.63
C PRO A 44 13.39 8.05 5.72
N ALA A 45 14.57 7.56 6.13
CA ALA A 45 15.74 7.60 5.26
C ALA A 45 15.54 6.65 4.06
N ALA A 46 16.06 7.03 2.90
CA ALA A 46 15.95 6.22 1.68
C ALA A 46 16.61 4.84 1.82
N ASP A 47 17.61 4.73 2.70
CA ASP A 47 18.36 3.54 3.11
C ASP A 47 18.00 3.09 4.54
N GLY A 48 16.92 3.63 5.11
CA GLY A 48 16.45 3.28 6.45
C GLY A 48 15.94 1.83 6.55
N PRO A 49 15.69 1.34 7.78
CA PRO A 49 15.19 -0.01 8.02
C PRO A 49 13.93 -0.35 7.23
N LEU A 50 12.92 0.53 7.24
CA LEU A 50 11.65 0.32 6.53
C LEU A 50 11.87 0.28 5.01
N ALA A 51 12.66 1.20 4.45
CA ALA A 51 12.98 1.20 3.03
C ALA A 51 13.70 -0.07 2.60
N THR A 52 14.68 -0.52 3.39
CA THR A 52 15.44 -1.76 3.17
C THR A 52 14.54 -2.99 3.26
N GLN A 53 13.62 -3.04 4.22
CA GLN A 53 12.65 -4.13 4.36
C GLN A 53 11.71 -4.21 3.14
N LEU A 54 11.23 -3.07 2.65
CA LEU A 54 10.34 -3.02 1.49
C LEU A 54 11.05 -3.40 0.20
N GLN A 55 12.32 -3.01 0.02
CA GLN A 55 13.13 -3.48 -1.10
C GLN A 55 13.32 -5.00 -1.07
N ARG A 56 13.60 -5.58 0.11
CA ARG A 56 13.68 -7.05 0.26
C ARG A 56 12.35 -7.73 -0.04
N TYR A 57 11.24 -7.15 0.37
CA TYR A 57 9.90 -7.66 0.03
C TYR A 57 9.66 -7.66 -1.48
N VAL A 58 9.98 -6.56 -2.18
CA VAL A 58 9.79 -6.45 -3.64
C VAL A 58 10.66 -7.45 -4.39
N GLY A 59 11.89 -7.69 -3.94
CA GLY A 59 12.82 -8.65 -4.53
C GLY A 59 12.61 -10.10 -4.09
N ARG A 60 11.62 -10.39 -3.24
CA ARG A 60 11.45 -11.75 -2.70
C ARG A 60 10.79 -12.65 -3.73
N GLU A 61 11.57 -13.61 -4.22
CA GLU A 61 11.06 -14.74 -4.98
C GLU A 61 10.36 -15.74 -4.07
N ILE A 62 9.26 -16.28 -4.56
CA ILE A 62 8.49 -17.35 -3.93
C ILE A 62 8.15 -18.39 -5.00
N ASP A 63 7.72 -19.57 -4.61
CA ASP A 63 7.06 -20.52 -5.52
C ASP A 63 5.94 -21.20 -4.73
N VAL A 64 4.74 -20.66 -4.88
CA VAL A 64 3.57 -21.11 -4.11
C VAL A 64 2.48 -21.55 -5.08
N PRO A 65 2.06 -22.82 -5.03
CA PRO A 65 0.92 -23.29 -5.82
C PRO A 65 -0.39 -22.73 -5.24
N ILE A 66 -1.14 -22.01 -6.06
CA ILE A 66 -2.44 -21.42 -5.72
C ILE A 66 -3.40 -21.76 -6.85
N TRP A 67 -4.31 -22.72 -6.62
CA TRP A 67 -5.36 -23.11 -7.57
C TRP A 67 -4.86 -23.34 -9.01
N GLY A 68 -3.78 -24.11 -9.18
CA GLY A 68 -3.21 -24.42 -10.50
C GLY A 68 -2.31 -23.34 -11.09
N LEU A 69 -2.15 -22.21 -10.41
CA LEU A 69 -1.17 -21.17 -10.73
C LEU A 69 0.05 -21.31 -9.81
N HIS A 70 1.23 -21.01 -10.32
CA HIS A 70 2.45 -20.87 -9.52
C HIS A 70 2.73 -19.39 -9.29
N LYS A 71 2.50 -18.92 -8.06
CA LYS A 71 2.81 -17.55 -7.71
C LYS A 71 4.31 -17.44 -7.45
N GLN A 72 4.99 -16.68 -8.30
CA GLN A 72 6.45 -16.53 -8.25
C GLN A 72 6.94 -15.20 -7.65
N SER A 73 6.02 -14.24 -7.51
CA SER A 73 6.33 -12.91 -6.98
C SER A 73 5.22 -12.39 -6.08
N LEU A 74 5.60 -11.48 -5.19
CA LEU A 74 4.67 -10.76 -4.31
C LEU A 74 4.12 -9.52 -5.02
N SER A 75 2.85 -9.18 -4.77
CA SER A 75 2.10 -8.22 -5.61
C SER A 75 1.70 -6.92 -4.92
N LEU A 76 1.89 -6.82 -3.59
CA LEU A 76 1.57 -5.58 -2.88
C LEU A 76 2.54 -4.48 -3.30
N ARG A 77 2.02 -3.30 -3.65
CA ARG A 77 2.82 -2.06 -3.64
C ARG A 77 2.48 -1.29 -2.39
N ILE A 78 3.52 -0.82 -1.70
CA ILE A 78 3.41 -0.13 -0.43
C ILE A 78 4.03 1.25 -0.61
N TYR A 79 3.32 2.30 -0.21
CA TYR A 79 3.87 3.65 -0.14
C TYR A 79 3.50 4.33 1.17
N VAL A 80 4.29 5.31 1.56
CA VAL A 80 4.10 6.11 2.76
C VAL A 80 4.03 7.58 2.37
N THR A 81 3.10 8.32 2.96
CA THR A 81 3.09 9.79 2.86
C THR A 81 3.45 10.46 4.18
N ASP A 82 3.99 11.66 4.10
CA ASP A 82 4.07 12.56 5.24
C ASP A 82 2.67 13.06 5.66
N ALA A 83 2.62 13.95 6.66
CA ALA A 83 1.38 14.52 7.18
C ALA A 83 0.70 15.50 6.21
N THR A 84 1.40 15.96 5.16
CA THR A 84 0.87 16.86 4.13
C THR A 84 0.36 16.10 2.91
N GLY A 85 0.64 14.79 2.81
CA GLY A 85 0.21 13.92 1.72
C GLY A 85 1.27 13.70 0.63
N HIS A 86 2.51 14.16 0.82
CA HIS A 86 3.60 13.88 -0.12
C HIS A 86 4.19 12.50 0.13
N VAL A 87 4.45 11.75 -0.94
CA VAL A 87 5.04 10.41 -0.85
C VAL A 87 6.50 10.51 -0.41
N VAL A 88 6.83 9.87 0.72
CA VAL A 88 8.20 9.82 1.28
C VAL A 88 8.87 8.49 1.06
N LEU A 89 8.09 7.44 0.79
CA LEU A 89 8.58 6.10 0.51
C LEU A 89 7.63 5.40 -0.46
N ASP A 90 8.16 4.66 -1.43
CA ASP A 90 7.36 3.84 -2.35
C ASP A 90 8.12 2.60 -2.81
N SER A 91 7.50 1.44 -2.68
CA SER A 91 8.04 0.15 -3.12
C SER A 91 7.81 -0.11 -4.62
N GLY A 92 7.06 0.75 -5.30
CA GLY A 92 6.74 0.63 -6.71
C GLY A 92 7.85 1.06 -7.64
N GLN A 93 7.77 0.58 -8.88
CA GLN A 93 8.58 1.02 -10.01
C GLN A 93 7.65 1.42 -11.18
N PRO A 94 7.72 2.66 -11.69
CA PRO A 94 8.52 3.78 -11.17
C PRO A 94 8.04 4.20 -9.76
N SER A 95 8.99 4.70 -8.98
CA SER A 95 8.74 5.24 -7.63
C SER A 95 7.98 6.57 -7.70
N ALA A 96 7.05 6.78 -6.78
CA ALA A 96 6.27 7.99 -6.64
C ALA A 96 6.80 8.95 -5.56
N VAL A 97 7.98 8.67 -4.96
CA VAL A 97 8.57 9.55 -3.94
C VAL A 97 8.65 11.00 -4.46
N GLY A 98 8.22 11.95 -3.61
CA GLY A 98 8.14 13.38 -3.91
C GLY A 98 6.84 13.83 -4.58
N GLN A 99 5.98 12.92 -5.05
CA GLN A 99 4.67 13.29 -5.62
C GLN A 99 3.67 13.69 -4.53
N ASP A 100 2.85 14.71 -4.83
CA ASP A 100 1.76 15.15 -3.97
C ASP A 100 0.54 14.23 -4.13
N TYR A 101 0.28 13.41 -3.11
CA TYR A 101 -0.88 12.52 -3.06
C TYR A 101 -1.98 13.04 -2.12
N SER A 102 -1.90 14.28 -1.64
CA SER A 102 -2.82 14.87 -0.64
C SER A 102 -4.30 14.84 -1.05
N GLN A 103 -4.59 14.86 -2.35
CA GLN A 103 -5.95 14.85 -2.91
C GLN A 103 -6.48 13.44 -3.22
N TRP A 104 -5.64 12.41 -3.13
CA TRP A 104 -6.10 11.04 -3.36
C TRP A 104 -7.01 10.60 -2.22
N ARG A 105 -8.15 9.98 -2.56
CA ARG A 105 -9.22 9.69 -1.58
C ARG A 105 -8.73 8.88 -0.38
N ASP A 106 -7.92 7.87 -0.62
CA ASP A 106 -7.25 7.04 0.39
C ASP A 106 -6.38 7.87 1.33
N VAL A 107 -5.54 8.77 0.80
CA VAL A 107 -4.66 9.64 1.61
C VAL A 107 -5.47 10.71 2.34
N ALA A 108 -6.33 11.44 1.63
CA ALA A 108 -7.10 12.56 2.16
C ALA A 108 -8.04 12.15 3.29
N LEU A 109 -8.71 10.99 3.17
CA LEU A 109 -9.59 10.48 4.23
C LEU A 109 -8.79 9.99 5.43
N THR A 110 -7.71 9.25 5.22
CA THR A 110 -6.89 8.74 6.33
C THR A 110 -6.19 9.86 7.11
N LEU A 111 -5.72 10.91 6.44
CA LEU A 111 -5.19 12.10 7.12
C LEU A 111 -6.24 12.78 8.01
N ARG A 112 -7.51 12.75 7.62
CA ARG A 112 -8.65 13.25 8.42
C ARG A 112 -9.15 12.26 9.49
N GLY A 113 -8.49 11.12 9.67
CA GLY A 113 -8.90 10.09 10.63
C GLY A 113 -10.15 9.32 10.19
N GLN A 114 -10.44 9.29 8.90
CA GLN A 114 -11.54 8.52 8.31
C GLN A 114 -11.00 7.29 7.59
N TYR A 115 -11.90 6.37 7.24
CA TYR A 115 -11.54 5.21 6.42
C TYR A 115 -11.09 5.65 5.02
N GLY A 116 -9.80 5.50 4.74
CA GLY A 116 -9.20 5.81 3.44
C GLY A 116 -9.05 4.58 2.58
N ALA A 117 -9.90 4.49 1.57
CA ALA A 117 -9.75 3.53 0.49
C ALA A 117 -10.17 4.15 -0.83
N ARG A 118 -9.59 3.63 -1.90
CA ARG A 118 -10.01 3.95 -3.26
C ARG A 118 -9.87 2.76 -4.16
N SER A 119 -10.58 2.87 -5.26
CA SER A 119 -10.54 1.90 -6.33
C SER A 119 -10.41 2.65 -7.64
N THR A 120 -9.44 2.26 -8.45
CA THR A 120 -9.12 2.95 -9.71
C THR A 120 -8.99 1.91 -10.81
N ARG A 121 -9.54 2.16 -12.00
CA ARG A 121 -9.29 1.27 -13.14
C ARG A 121 -7.79 1.24 -13.44
N SER A 122 -7.28 0.06 -13.76
CA SER A 122 -5.89 -0.07 -14.18
C SER A 122 -5.75 0.45 -15.61
N ALA A 123 -4.73 1.27 -15.86
CA ALA A 123 -4.40 1.71 -17.20
C ALA A 123 -3.77 0.60 -18.07
N ALA A 124 -3.28 -0.49 -17.45
CA ALA A 124 -2.64 -1.60 -18.15
C ALA A 124 -3.65 -2.66 -18.64
N ASP A 125 -4.82 -2.74 -18.00
CA ASP A 125 -5.93 -3.61 -18.39
C ASP A 125 -7.23 -2.99 -17.89
N ASP A 126 -8.06 -2.49 -18.80
CA ASP A 126 -9.32 -1.80 -18.50
C ASP A 126 -10.36 -2.67 -17.78
N ARG A 127 -10.19 -4.00 -17.82
CA ARG A 127 -11.02 -4.96 -17.08
C ARG A 127 -10.52 -5.19 -15.65
N SER A 128 -9.38 -4.62 -15.30
CA SER A 128 -8.78 -4.76 -13.97
C SER A 128 -8.92 -3.50 -13.14
N THR A 129 -9.08 -3.70 -11.84
CA THR A 129 -9.25 -2.63 -10.86
C THR A 129 -8.14 -2.70 -9.84
N ILE A 130 -7.60 -1.54 -9.51
CA ILE A 130 -6.61 -1.36 -8.47
C ILE A 130 -7.37 -0.96 -7.21
N LEU A 131 -7.27 -1.79 -6.17
CA LEU A 131 -7.73 -1.44 -4.83
C LEU A 131 -6.55 -0.85 -4.04
N VAL A 132 -6.80 0.24 -3.32
CA VAL A 132 -5.86 0.86 -2.41
C VAL A 132 -6.54 1.11 -1.08
N VAL A 133 -5.91 0.67 0.01
CA VAL A 133 -6.38 0.88 1.39
C VAL A 133 -5.25 1.53 2.19
N ALA A 134 -5.61 2.48 3.04
CA ALA A 134 -4.68 3.31 3.79
C ALA A 134 -4.97 3.28 5.29
N ALA A 135 -3.92 3.21 6.10
CA ALA A 135 -4.01 3.27 7.55
C ALA A 135 -3.16 4.43 8.10
N PRO A 136 -3.64 5.15 9.14
CA PRO A 136 -2.87 6.22 9.75
C PRO A 136 -1.71 5.62 10.55
N VAL A 137 -0.52 6.21 10.44
CA VAL A 137 0.62 5.85 11.29
C VAL A 137 0.65 6.80 12.48
N ARG A 138 0.30 6.30 13.66
CA ARG A 138 0.22 7.06 14.92
C ARG A 138 0.66 6.15 16.07
N LYS A 139 1.30 6.74 17.07
CA LYS A 139 1.56 6.07 18.34
C LYS A 139 0.29 6.14 19.19
N ASN A 140 -0.18 5.00 19.70
CA ASN A 140 -1.34 4.93 20.60
C ASN A 140 -1.04 5.60 21.95
#